data_AF-A0A8J7M3A4-F1
#
_entry.id   AF-A0A8J7M3A4-F1
#
_cell.length_a   1.000
_cell.length_b   1.000
_cell.length_c   1.000
_cell.angle_alpha   90.00
_cell.angle_beta   90.00
_cell.angle_gamma   90.00
#
_symmetry.space_group_name_H-M   'P 1'
#
loop_
_entity.id
_entity.type
_entity.pdbx_description
1 polymer ?
#
loop_
_entity_poly.entity_id
_entity_poly.type
_entity_poly.pdbx_seq_one_letter_code
_entity_poly.pdbx_strand_id
1 'polypeptide(L)'
;MILLLSCTVAFAAPPKPRPYSGFGVVVLGRGDLLVLYAEPGVQRVGELSAERIPALAAEGGEVAVAADARKGEWVRLAYDEAGREGWVELKRSWELCSWEEYLPGRSVRLYGGLKRGLYLLSPTPGEGKGSVSLVPGQTVRVAEVAGEWARSERPSGWFRWRDGDRRLTIVPLPPLR
;
A
#
# COMPACT_ATOMS: atom_id res chain seq x y z
N MET A 1 -4.48 2.01 -56.80
CA MET A 1 -4.36 2.97 -55.70
C MET A 1 -4.78 2.25 -54.42
N ILE A 2 -3.82 1.77 -53.62
CA ILE A 2 -4.09 1.02 -52.39
C ILE A 2 -3.97 2.00 -51.21
N LEU A 3 -5.06 2.23 -50.49
CA LEU A 3 -5.08 3.00 -49.25
C LEU A 3 -4.45 2.15 -48.13
N LEU A 4 -3.31 2.60 -47.61
CA LEU A 4 -2.71 2.09 -46.38
C LEU A 4 -3.39 2.75 -45.18
N LEU A 5 -4.21 1.97 -44.45
CA LEU A 5 -4.82 2.37 -43.18
C LEU A 5 -3.77 2.25 -42.07
N SER A 6 -3.26 3.38 -41.60
CA SER A 6 -2.34 3.46 -40.45
C SER A 6 -3.11 3.23 -39.16
N CYS A 7 -3.10 2.01 -38.61
CA CYS A 7 -3.57 1.74 -37.26
C CYS A 7 -2.58 2.32 -36.24
N THR A 8 -2.93 3.45 -35.62
CA THR A 8 -2.25 3.94 -34.43
C THR A 8 -2.66 3.09 -33.23
N VAL A 9 -1.81 2.14 -32.85
CA VAL A 9 -1.97 1.39 -31.60
C VAL A 9 -1.62 2.33 -30.45
N ALA A 10 -2.63 2.85 -29.76
CA ALA A 10 -2.43 3.57 -28.52
C ALA A 10 -1.93 2.58 -27.45
N PHE A 11 -0.61 2.55 -27.23
CA PHE A 11 -0.03 1.85 -26.09
C PHE A 11 -0.40 2.61 -24.81
N ALA A 12 -1.44 2.14 -24.12
CA ALA A 12 -1.72 2.56 -22.76
C ALA A 12 -0.50 2.25 -21.88
N ALA A 13 -0.08 3.21 -21.06
CA ALA A 13 1.01 3.01 -20.12
C ALA A 13 0.72 1.78 -19.22
N PRO A 14 1.72 0.93 -18.93
CA PRO A 14 1.52 -0.24 -18.09
C PRO A 14 0.96 0.19 -16.72
N PRO A 15 0.03 -0.58 -16.15
CA PRO A 15 -0.55 -0.27 -14.85
C PRO A 15 0.54 -0.18 -13.79
N LYS A 16 0.50 0.90 -13.00
CA LYS A 16 1.45 1.17 -11.92
C LYS A 16 1.53 -0.03 -10.97
N PRO A 17 2.74 -0.53 -10.62
CA PRO A 17 2.87 -1.67 -9.72
C PRO A 17 2.26 -1.36 -8.35
N ARG A 18 1.57 -2.34 -7.77
CA ARG A 18 1.01 -2.20 -6.41
C ARG A 18 2.15 -2.21 -5.39
N PRO A 19 2.13 -1.33 -4.38
CA PRO A 19 3.15 -1.31 -3.34
C PRO A 19 3.22 -2.65 -2.62
N TYR A 20 4.42 -3.01 -2.17
CA TYR A 20 4.56 -4.07 -1.18
C TYR A 20 3.95 -3.61 0.15
N SER A 21 3.29 -4.54 0.85
CA SER A 21 2.74 -4.31 2.18
C SER A 21 3.82 -4.23 3.24
N GLY A 22 4.94 -4.92 3.04
CA GLY A 22 5.99 -5.00 4.06
C GLY A 22 5.48 -5.60 5.37
N PHE A 23 6.02 -5.12 6.49
CA PHE A 23 5.62 -5.53 7.83
C PHE A 23 4.74 -4.51 8.55
N GLY A 24 4.74 -3.24 8.12
CA GLY A 24 3.99 -2.19 8.80
C GLY A 24 3.98 -0.87 8.03
N VAL A 25 3.61 0.20 8.73
CA VAL A 25 3.46 1.54 8.17
C VAL A 25 4.27 2.53 9.00
N VAL A 26 5.03 3.39 8.33
CA VAL A 26 5.69 4.53 8.95
C VAL A 26 4.91 5.79 8.61
N VAL A 27 4.56 6.56 9.63
CA VAL A 27 3.92 7.88 9.50
C VAL A 27 4.99 8.95 9.63
N LEU A 28 5.16 9.70 8.55
CA LEU A 28 6.17 10.76 8.41
C LEU A 28 5.49 12.12 8.46
N GLY A 29 6.16 13.13 9.01
CA GLY A 29 5.71 14.51 8.91
C GLY A 29 5.92 15.06 7.49
N ARG A 30 5.01 15.92 7.05
CA ARG A 30 5.16 16.65 5.79
C ARG A 30 6.37 17.58 5.89
N GLY A 31 7.26 17.51 4.91
CA GLY A 31 8.53 18.25 4.93
C GLY A 31 9.67 17.52 5.65
N ASP A 32 9.42 16.33 6.22
CA ASP A 32 10.52 15.50 6.70
C ASP A 32 11.49 15.17 5.57
N LEU A 33 12.77 15.35 5.87
CA LEU A 33 13.86 14.91 5.00
C LEU A 33 14.33 13.53 5.45
N LEU A 34 14.34 12.57 4.53
CA LEU A 34 14.82 11.22 4.73
C LEU A 34 16.20 11.09 4.10
N VAL A 35 17.17 10.65 4.89
CA VAL A 35 18.48 10.26 4.40
C VAL A 35 18.44 8.78 4.06
N LEU A 36 18.62 8.45 2.79
CA LEU A 36 18.55 7.10 2.27
C LEU A 36 19.93 6.45 2.29
N TYR A 37 19.99 5.20 2.72
CA TYR A 37 21.20 4.37 2.73
C TYR A 37 21.00 3.05 2.01
N ALA A 38 22.07 2.51 1.42
CA ALA A 38 22.05 1.19 0.79
C ALA A 38 21.97 0.08 1.84
N GLU A 39 22.64 0.28 2.97
CA GLU A 39 22.61 -0.57 4.15
C GLU A 39 22.48 0.31 5.42
N PRO A 40 21.96 -0.21 6.54
CA PRO A 40 21.85 0.55 7.79
C PRO A 40 23.13 1.27 8.20
N GLY A 41 23.14 2.60 8.12
CA GLY A 41 24.28 3.46 8.45
C GLY A 41 25.45 3.42 7.45
N VAL A 42 25.33 2.67 6.35
CA VAL A 42 26.41 2.43 5.39
C VAL A 42 25.99 2.88 3.99
N GLN A 43 26.88 3.64 3.35
CA GLN A 43 26.71 4.14 1.98
C GLN A 43 25.41 4.93 1.80
N ARG A 44 25.48 6.23 2.11
CA ARG A 44 24.40 7.17 1.84
C ARG A 44 24.14 7.24 0.34
N VAL A 45 22.90 6.96 -0.07
CA VAL A 45 22.42 6.94 -1.45
C VAL A 45 21.89 8.32 -1.84
N GLY A 46 21.28 9.05 -0.90
CA GLY A 46 20.76 10.39 -1.17
C GLY A 46 19.86 10.92 -0.07
N GLU A 47 19.17 12.02 -0.37
CA GLU A 47 18.14 12.62 0.48
C GLU A 47 16.84 12.76 -0.31
N LEU A 48 15.72 12.54 0.36
CA LEU A 48 14.40 12.62 -0.25
C LEU A 48 13.40 13.24 0.73
N SER A 49 12.56 14.16 0.24
CA SER A 49 11.42 14.67 1.01
C SER A 49 10.36 13.57 1.17
N ALA A 50 9.73 13.49 2.34
CA ALA A 50 8.63 12.57 2.62
C ALA A 50 7.50 12.65 1.59
N GLU A 51 7.26 13.83 1.01
CA GLU A 51 6.22 14.06 -0.01
C GLU A 51 6.52 13.38 -1.35
N ARG A 52 7.78 13.02 -1.60
CA ARG A 52 8.21 12.37 -2.85
C ARG A 52 8.22 10.84 -2.74
N ILE A 53 8.01 10.32 -1.54
CA ILE A 53 7.92 8.88 -1.30
C ILE A 53 6.56 8.37 -1.77
N PRO A 54 6.47 7.14 -2.34
CA PRO A 54 5.21 6.49 -2.64
C PRO A 54 4.33 6.33 -1.39
N ALA A 55 3.46 7.31 -1.16
CA ALA A 55 2.57 7.34 -0.02
C ALA A 55 1.41 6.35 -0.18
N LEU A 56 1.05 5.68 0.91
CA LEU A 56 -0.18 4.91 1.06
C LEU A 56 -1.38 5.84 1.23
N ALA A 57 -1.20 6.88 2.05
CA ALA A 57 -2.14 7.95 2.30
C ALA A 57 -1.37 9.20 2.77
N ALA A 58 -1.99 10.37 2.61
CA ALA A 58 -1.50 11.61 3.17
C ALA A 58 -2.66 12.35 3.84
N GLU A 59 -2.47 12.74 5.10
CA GLU A 59 -3.52 13.30 5.95
C GLU A 59 -2.92 14.29 6.94
N GLY A 60 -3.56 15.45 7.17
CA GLY A 60 -3.22 16.29 8.33
C GLY A 60 -1.80 16.87 8.36
N GLY A 61 -1.04 16.78 7.26
CA GLY A 61 0.38 17.12 7.26
C GLY A 61 1.28 15.93 7.59
N GLU A 62 0.77 14.71 7.49
CA GLU A 62 1.49 13.46 7.63
C GLU A 62 1.36 12.62 6.35
N VAL A 63 2.35 11.74 6.14
CA VAL A 63 2.45 10.84 5.00
C VAL A 63 2.69 9.43 5.53
N ALA A 64 1.74 8.53 5.27
CA ALA A 64 1.86 7.12 5.63
C ALA A 64 2.55 6.34 4.51
N VAL A 65 3.56 5.54 4.84
CA VAL A 65 4.40 4.80 3.88
C VAL A 65 4.54 3.35 4.34
N ALA A 66 4.49 2.39 3.40
CA ALA A 66 4.75 0.99 3.73
C ALA A 66 6.23 0.77 4.10
N ALA A 67 6.46 0.07 5.21
CA ALA A 67 7.79 -0.33 5.66
C ALA A 67 8.02 -1.81 5.39
N ASP A 68 9.05 -2.11 4.59
CA ASP A 68 9.31 -3.45 4.09
C ASP A 68 10.08 -4.32 5.09
N ALA A 69 11.11 -3.74 5.73
CA ALA A 69 11.96 -4.44 6.69
C ALA A 69 12.40 -3.51 7.84
N ARG A 70 12.78 -4.11 8.97
CA ARG A 70 13.34 -3.40 10.14
C ARG A 70 14.63 -4.07 10.63
N LYS A 71 15.62 -3.26 11.00
CA LYS A 71 16.86 -3.68 11.68
C LYS A 71 17.22 -2.66 12.75
N GLY A 72 16.82 -2.92 14.00
CA GLY A 72 16.94 -1.94 15.08
C GLY A 72 16.09 -0.70 14.78
N GLU A 73 16.72 0.47 14.79
CA GLU A 73 16.08 1.75 14.44
C GLU A 73 16.05 2.04 12.94
N TRP A 74 16.51 1.11 12.10
CA TRP A 74 16.50 1.27 10.65
C TRP A 74 15.29 0.60 10.05
N VAL A 75 14.61 1.30 9.15
CA VAL A 75 13.50 0.76 8.35
C VAL A 75 13.79 0.90 6.87
N ARG A 76 13.40 -0.11 6.10
CA ARG A 76 13.52 -0.11 4.64
C ARG A 76 12.21 0.36 4.02
N LEU A 77 12.27 1.41 3.22
CA LEU A 77 11.12 1.99 2.52
C LEU A 77 11.38 1.99 1.01
N ALA A 78 10.32 1.83 0.22
CA ALA A 78 10.39 2.18 -1.20
C ALA A 78 10.46 3.71 -1.33
N TYR A 79 11.43 4.24 -2.05
CA TYR A 79 11.60 5.69 -2.21
C TYR A 79 11.09 6.22 -3.55
N ASP A 80 10.64 5.34 -4.45
CA ASP A 80 10.03 5.73 -5.71
C ASP A 80 9.05 4.70 -6.27
N GLU A 81 8.38 5.07 -7.36
CA GLU A 81 7.34 4.26 -8.00
C GLU A 81 7.87 3.05 -8.78
N ALA A 82 9.18 3.00 -9.01
CA ALA A 82 9.84 1.82 -9.56
C ALA A 82 10.05 0.74 -8.48
N GLY A 83 9.77 1.06 -7.21
CA GLY A 83 9.96 0.16 -6.09
C GLY A 83 11.42 0.04 -5.68
N ARG A 84 12.26 1.04 -6.00
CA ARG A 84 13.62 1.08 -5.45
C ARG A 84 13.56 1.39 -3.96
N GLU A 85 14.40 0.70 -3.20
CA GLU A 85 14.33 0.71 -1.74
C GLU A 85 15.59 1.30 -1.12
N GLY A 86 15.43 1.89 0.06
CA GLY A 86 16.53 2.42 0.86
C GLY A 86 16.24 2.28 2.34
N TRP A 87 17.30 2.15 3.13
CA TRP A 87 17.23 2.20 4.58
C TRP A 87 17.20 3.64 5.06
N VAL A 88 16.30 3.92 6.00
CA VAL A 88 16.22 5.19 6.72
C VAL A 88 16.25 4.89 8.21
N GLU A 89 16.88 5.77 8.98
CA GLU A 89 16.84 5.72 10.43
C GLU A 89 15.53 6.34 10.92
N LEU A 90 14.80 5.64 11.78
CA LEU A 90 13.57 6.13 12.40
C LEU A 90 13.90 7.32 13.29
N LYS A 91 13.21 8.44 13.06
CA LYS A 91 13.25 9.58 13.96
C LYS A 91 12.24 9.37 15.09
N ARG A 92 12.53 9.96 16.25
CA ARG A 92 11.62 9.93 17.41
C ARG A 92 10.24 10.54 17.13
N SER A 93 10.14 11.44 16.16
CA SER A 93 8.90 12.09 15.74
C SER A 93 8.07 11.23 14.78
N TRP A 94 8.60 10.10 14.30
CA TRP A 94 7.90 9.22 13.38
C TRP A 94 7.20 8.10 14.16
N GLU A 95 6.04 7.71 13.68
CA GLU A 95 5.32 6.57 14.22
C GLU A 95 5.53 5.37 13.30
N LEU A 96 5.90 4.23 13.88
CA LEU A 96 5.91 2.94 13.19
C LEU A 96 4.82 2.07 13.81
N CYS A 97 3.80 1.73 13.04
CA CYS A 97 2.69 0.90 13.46
C CYS A 97 2.54 -0.34 12.58
N SER A 98 1.96 -1.40 13.16
CA SER A 98 1.56 -2.60 12.43
C SER A 98 0.34 -2.33 11.54
N TRP A 99 0.06 -3.22 10.59
CA TRP A 99 -1.16 -3.12 9.78
C TRP A 99 -2.43 -3.32 10.61
N GLU A 100 -2.33 -4.12 11.67
CA GLU A 100 -3.37 -4.38 12.67
C GLU A 100 -3.73 -3.14 13.49
N GLU A 101 -2.78 -2.23 13.71
CA GLU A 101 -3.03 -0.94 14.35
C GLU A 101 -3.46 0.11 13.33
N TYR A 102 -2.89 0.09 12.13
CA TYR A 102 -3.06 1.15 11.14
C TYR A 102 -4.41 1.11 10.40
N LEU A 103 -4.90 -0.07 10.01
CA LEU A 103 -6.08 -0.19 9.14
C LEU A 103 -7.44 -0.09 9.84
N PRO A 104 -7.67 -0.64 11.05
CA PRO A 104 -8.98 -0.57 11.67
C PRO A 104 -9.54 0.85 11.78
N GLY A 105 -10.83 1.00 11.49
CA GLY A 105 -11.55 2.27 11.43
C GLY A 105 -11.35 3.07 10.15
N ARG A 106 -10.34 2.75 9.31
CA ARG A 106 -10.06 3.48 8.06
C ARG A 106 -10.90 2.98 6.89
N SER A 107 -11.20 3.91 5.98
CA SER A 107 -11.74 3.59 4.66
C SER A 107 -10.62 3.18 3.73
N VAL A 108 -10.82 2.13 2.94
CA VAL A 108 -9.84 1.62 1.98
C VAL A 108 -10.54 1.37 0.64
N ARG A 109 -9.82 1.62 -0.45
CA ARG A 109 -10.30 1.34 -1.81
C ARG A 109 -9.61 0.10 -2.37
N LEU A 110 -10.38 -0.83 -2.93
CA LEU A 110 -9.80 -2.00 -3.57
C LEU A 110 -9.12 -1.62 -4.90
N TYR A 111 -7.91 -2.13 -5.12
CA TYR A 111 -7.24 -2.00 -6.42
C TYR A 111 -8.05 -2.68 -7.52
N GLY A 112 -8.00 -2.13 -8.72
CA GLY A 112 -8.54 -2.76 -9.93
C GLY A 112 -7.62 -3.83 -10.53
N GLY A 113 -8.17 -4.68 -11.39
CA GLY A 113 -7.38 -5.65 -12.16
C GLY A 113 -6.80 -6.82 -11.36
N LEU A 114 -7.28 -7.07 -10.14
CA LEU A 114 -6.85 -8.20 -9.32
C LEU A 114 -7.50 -9.52 -9.79
N LYS A 115 -6.94 -10.65 -9.36
CA LYS A 115 -7.58 -11.97 -9.56
C LYS A 115 -8.94 -11.99 -8.89
N ARG A 116 -9.96 -12.59 -9.53
CA ARG A 116 -11.34 -12.65 -9.03
C ARG A 116 -11.45 -13.11 -7.57
N GLY A 117 -10.63 -14.07 -7.15
CA GLY A 117 -10.62 -14.59 -5.77
C GLY A 117 -10.23 -13.56 -4.70
N LEU A 118 -9.51 -12.49 -5.06
CA LEU A 118 -9.13 -11.42 -4.13
C LEU A 118 -10.27 -10.42 -3.87
N TYR A 119 -11.33 -10.49 -4.66
CA TYR A 119 -12.54 -9.67 -4.45
C TYR A 119 -13.62 -10.40 -3.65
N LEU A 120 -13.38 -11.63 -3.18
CA LEU A 120 -14.38 -12.39 -2.45
C LEU A 120 -14.35 -12.08 -0.95
N LEU A 121 -15.54 -11.78 -0.40
CA LEU A 121 -15.78 -11.73 1.04
C LEU A 121 -16.08 -13.12 1.58
N SER A 122 -15.30 -13.53 2.56
CA SER A 122 -15.46 -14.80 3.28
C SER A 122 -16.02 -14.56 4.67
N PRO A 123 -16.85 -15.46 5.22
CA PRO A 123 -17.40 -15.31 6.57
C PRO A 123 -16.32 -15.43 7.66
N THR A 124 -15.28 -16.23 7.39
CA THR A 124 -14.15 -16.51 8.28
C THR A 124 -12.84 -16.23 7.55
N PRO A 125 -11.81 -15.67 8.22
CA PRO A 125 -10.51 -15.49 7.60
C PRO A 125 -9.89 -16.85 7.26
N GLY A 126 -9.27 -16.97 6.08
CA GLY A 126 -8.61 -18.19 5.63
C GLY A 126 -9.49 -19.13 4.79
N GLU A 127 -10.80 -18.93 4.79
CA GLU A 127 -11.68 -19.71 3.91
C GLU A 127 -11.64 -19.13 2.48
N GLY A 128 -11.31 -19.96 1.50
CA GLY A 128 -11.30 -19.57 0.08
C GLY A 128 -12.69 -19.52 -0.57
N LYS A 129 -13.77 -19.63 0.22
CA LYS A 129 -15.15 -19.74 -0.25
C LYS A 129 -15.93 -18.51 0.17
N GLY A 130 -15.69 -17.39 -0.51
CA GLY A 130 -16.52 -16.20 -0.34
C GLY A 130 -17.77 -16.25 -1.21
N SER A 131 -18.90 -15.81 -0.66
CA SER A 131 -20.20 -15.80 -1.33
C SER A 131 -20.56 -14.41 -1.89
N VAL A 132 -19.99 -13.35 -1.32
CA VAL A 132 -20.22 -11.96 -1.74
C VAL A 132 -18.97 -11.44 -2.44
N SER A 133 -19.12 -10.86 -3.62
CA SER A 133 -18.01 -10.23 -4.34
C SER A 133 -18.01 -8.73 -4.08
N LEU A 134 -16.86 -8.20 -3.68
CA LEU A 134 -16.53 -6.79 -3.80
C LEU A 134 -16.30 -6.44 -5.28
N VAL A 135 -16.46 -5.16 -5.59
CA VAL A 135 -16.24 -4.62 -6.94
C VAL A 135 -14.84 -3.99 -6.99
N PRO A 136 -14.09 -4.14 -8.10
CA PRO A 136 -12.88 -3.36 -8.34
C PRO A 136 -13.11 -1.86 -8.11
N GLY A 137 -12.24 -1.20 -7.34
CA GLY A 137 -12.39 0.23 -7.01
C GLY A 137 -13.43 0.54 -5.92
N GLN A 138 -14.14 -0.46 -5.39
CA GLN A 138 -15.06 -0.26 -4.28
C GLN A 138 -14.32 0.24 -3.04
N THR A 139 -14.94 1.18 -2.33
CA THR A 139 -14.48 1.62 -1.01
C THR A 139 -15.21 0.83 0.07
N VAL A 140 -14.47 0.35 1.07
CA VAL A 140 -15.00 -0.31 2.27
C VAL A 140 -14.33 0.26 3.51
N ARG A 141 -15.00 0.17 4.66
CA ARG A 141 -14.40 0.51 5.95
C ARG A 141 -13.89 -0.75 6.64
N VAL A 142 -12.65 -0.72 7.12
CA VAL A 142 -12.02 -1.85 7.79
C VAL A 142 -12.42 -1.83 9.27
N ALA A 143 -13.04 -2.91 9.74
CA ALA A 143 -13.38 -3.11 11.14
C ALA A 143 -12.21 -3.73 11.93
N GLU A 144 -11.50 -4.67 11.31
CA GLU A 144 -10.52 -5.53 11.98
C GLU A 144 -9.49 -6.06 10.97
N VAL A 145 -8.30 -6.42 11.43
CA VAL A 145 -7.26 -7.09 10.64
C VAL A 145 -6.77 -8.33 11.39
N ALA A 146 -6.59 -9.43 10.66
CA ALA A 146 -6.04 -10.67 11.16
C ALA A 146 -5.11 -11.30 10.10
N GLY A 147 -3.79 -11.11 10.26
CA GLY A 147 -2.81 -11.58 9.30
C GLY A 147 -3.03 -10.95 7.92
N GLU A 148 -3.31 -11.76 6.90
CA GLU A 148 -3.53 -11.26 5.52
C GLU A 148 -4.97 -10.83 5.22
N TRP A 149 -5.84 -10.93 6.23
CA TRP A 149 -7.28 -10.71 6.11
C TRP A 149 -7.70 -9.44 6.83
N ALA A 150 -8.59 -8.68 6.21
CA ALA A 150 -9.23 -7.52 6.79
C ALA A 150 -10.74 -7.73 6.75
N ARG A 151 -11.42 -7.37 7.83
CA ARG A 151 -12.86 -7.44 7.92
C ARG A 151 -13.46 -6.12 7.47
N SER A 152 -14.33 -6.16 6.47
CA SER A 152 -15.14 -5.02 6.06
C SER A 152 -16.35 -4.85 6.99
N GLU A 153 -16.73 -3.61 7.30
CA GLU A 153 -17.97 -3.29 8.00
C GLU A 153 -19.19 -3.51 7.10
N ARG A 154 -19.13 -2.98 5.86
CA ARG A 154 -20.24 -3.02 4.89
C ARG A 154 -19.71 -3.11 3.44
N PRO A 155 -20.07 -4.15 2.67
CA PRO A 155 -20.70 -5.39 3.13
C PRO A 155 -19.81 -6.11 4.16
N SER A 156 -20.41 -6.82 5.12
CA SER A 156 -19.64 -7.46 6.19
C SER A 156 -19.01 -8.77 5.71
N GLY A 157 -17.73 -8.95 6.02
CA GLY A 157 -16.97 -10.15 5.69
C GLY A 157 -15.47 -9.90 5.63
N TRP A 158 -14.69 -10.97 5.52
CA TRP A 158 -13.25 -10.93 5.42
C TRP A 158 -12.80 -10.93 3.97
N PHE A 159 -11.94 -9.98 3.61
CA PHE A 159 -11.24 -9.94 2.33
C PHE A 159 -9.73 -9.94 2.55
N ARG A 160 -8.98 -10.29 1.52
CA ARG A 160 -7.51 -10.22 1.55
C ARG A 160 -7.07 -8.79 1.28
N TRP A 161 -6.41 -8.14 2.25
CA TRP A 161 -5.86 -6.78 2.09
C TRP A 161 -4.46 -6.77 1.45
N ARG A 162 -3.83 -7.95 1.36
CA ARG A 162 -2.64 -8.21 0.57
C ARG A 162 -2.73 -9.57 -0.13
N ASP A 163 -1.98 -9.75 -1.20
CA ASP A 163 -1.88 -11.05 -1.88
C ASP A 163 -0.71 -11.91 -1.36
N GLY A 164 -0.57 -13.11 -1.94
CA GLY A 164 0.51 -14.04 -1.58
C GLY A 164 1.91 -13.55 -1.94
N ASP A 165 2.02 -12.56 -2.82
CA ASP A 165 3.28 -11.89 -3.18
C ASP A 165 3.56 -10.68 -2.26
N ARG A 166 2.80 -10.56 -1.17
CA ARG A 166 2.84 -9.47 -0.19
C ARG A 166 2.57 -8.09 -0.78
N ARG A 167 1.89 -7.99 -1.92
CA ARG A 167 1.46 -6.69 -2.48
C ARG A 167 0.10 -6.31 -1.95
N LEU A 168 -0.09 -5.03 -1.68
CA LEU A 168 -1.37 -4.50 -1.23
C LEU A 168 -2.45 -4.72 -2.28
N THR A 169 -3.63 -5.16 -1.85
CA THR A 169 -4.85 -5.23 -2.68
C THR A 169 -5.76 -4.03 -2.45
N ILE A 170 -5.40 -3.17 -1.49
CA ILE A 170 -6.12 -1.98 -1.09
C ILE A 170 -5.24 -0.73 -1.11
N VAL A 171 -5.90 0.42 -1.18
CA VAL A 171 -5.32 1.76 -0.97
C VAL A 171 -6.03 2.40 0.22
N PRO A 172 -5.33 2.69 1.33
CA PRO A 172 -5.90 3.47 2.41
C PRO A 172 -6.36 4.85 1.93
N LEU A 173 -7.54 5.27 2.36
CA LEU A 173 -8.07 6.60 2.04
C LEU A 173 -7.94 7.52 3.26
N PRO A 174 -7.77 8.84 3.05
CA PRO A 174 -7.92 9.81 4.12
C PRO A 174 -9.32 9.67 4.77
N PRO A 175 -9.46 9.90 6.08
CA PRO A 175 -10.76 9.93 6.72
C PRO A 175 -11.64 11.02 6.12
N LEU A 176 -12.93 10.74 6.08
CA LEU A 176 -13.94 11.70 5.66
C LEU A 176 -14.04 12.77 6.76
N ARG A 177 -13.74 14.03 6.42
CA ARG A 177 -13.94 15.19 7.30
C ARG A 177 -15.41 15.52 7.46
#